data_AF-A0A060XGM8-F1
#
_entry.id   AF-A0A060XGM8-F1
#
_cell.length_a   1.000
_cell.length_b   1.000
_cell.length_c   1.000
_cell.angle_alpha   90.00
_cell.angle_beta   90.00
_cell.angle_gamma   90.00
#
_symmetry.space_group_name_H-M   'P 1'
#
loop_
_entity.id
_entity.type
_entity.pdbx_description
1 polymer ?
#
loop_
_entity_poly.entity_id
_entity_poly.type
_entity_poly.pdbx_seq_one_letter_code
_entity_poly.pdbx_strand_id
1 'polypeptide(L)'
;MGYKSLWSYETMIELFGLNAKRHVRRNPGTIPMVKHGGASIRLWGCFSAAGSGRLVRIERKMNGAKYREILDENLLQSAQEL
;
A
#
# COMPACT_ATOMS: atom_id res chain seq x y z
N MET A 1 -27.14 16.61 6.37
CA MET A 1 -25.78 17.21 6.39
C MET A 1 -24.80 16.06 6.55
N GLY A 2 -24.38 15.45 5.43
CA GLY A 2 -23.55 14.25 5.44
C GLY A 2 -22.10 14.56 5.80
N TYR A 3 -21.44 13.63 6.47
CA TYR A 3 -20.04 13.71 6.88
C TYR A 3 -19.13 13.97 5.67
N LYS A 4 -18.66 15.21 5.48
CA LYS A 4 -17.77 15.63 4.39
C LYS A 4 -16.29 15.46 4.74
N SER A 5 -15.91 14.34 5.33
CA SER A 5 -14.52 14.09 5.73
C SER A 5 -13.96 12.91 4.95
N LEU A 6 -12.95 13.18 4.13
CA LEU A 6 -12.15 12.19 3.43
C LEU A 6 -10.81 12.04 4.15
N TRP A 7 -10.47 10.82 4.54
CA TRP A 7 -9.20 10.49 5.17
C TRP A 7 -8.25 9.95 4.13
N SER A 8 -7.00 10.41 4.11
CA SER A 8 -5.92 9.83 3.29
C SER A 8 -4.87 9.19 4.19
N TYR A 9 -4.27 8.09 3.72
CA TYR A 9 -3.18 7.42 4.43
C TYR A 9 -2.20 6.76 3.46
N GLU A 10 -1.02 6.48 3.99
CA GLU A 10 0.05 5.75 3.30
C GLU A 10 0.42 4.51 4.11
N THR A 11 0.62 3.38 3.44
CA THR A 11 1.04 2.14 4.11
C THR A 11 2.08 1.39 3.31
N MET A 12 2.91 0.63 4.02
CA MET A 12 3.86 -0.30 3.45
C MET A 12 3.48 -1.70 3.88
N ILE A 13 3.19 -2.56 2.90
CA ILE A 13 2.89 -3.97 3.13
C ILE A 13 4.12 -4.77 2.75
N GLU A 14 4.69 -5.47 3.73
CA GLU A 14 5.84 -6.34 3.52
C GLU A 14 5.37 -7.67 2.91
N LEU A 15 5.99 -8.07 1.79
CA LEU A 15 5.73 -9.37 1.18
C LEU A 15 6.08 -10.48 2.16
N PHE A 16 7.12 -10.33 2.99
CA PHE A 16 7.49 -11.23 4.08
C PHE A 16 7.51 -10.44 5.39
N GLY A 17 6.36 -10.39 6.08
CA GLY A 17 6.28 -9.68 7.35
C GLY A 17 7.26 -10.24 8.38
N LEU A 18 7.93 -9.35 9.12
CA LEU A 18 8.95 -9.63 10.13
C LEU A 18 8.58 -10.73 11.15
N ASN A 19 7.29 -10.94 11.43
CA ASN A 19 6.81 -11.88 12.46
C ASN A 19 5.84 -12.97 11.92
N ALA A 20 5.73 -13.15 10.60
CA ALA A 20 4.84 -14.16 10.04
C ALA A 20 5.53 -15.52 9.93
N LYS A 21 5.07 -16.52 10.71
CA LYS A 21 5.44 -17.93 10.46
C LYS A 21 4.96 -18.32 9.06
N ARG A 22 5.86 -18.83 8.22
CA ARG A 22 5.54 -19.22 6.84
C ARG A 22 5.93 -20.65 6.54
N HIS A 23 5.08 -21.28 5.73
CA HIS A 23 5.37 -22.55 5.11
C HIS A 23 6.08 -22.31 3.79
N VAL A 24 7.34 -22.71 3.71
CA VAL A 24 8.15 -22.66 2.49
C VAL A 24 8.39 -24.11 2.06
N ARG A 25 7.86 -24.52 0.90
CA ARG A 25 8.20 -25.82 0.31
C ARG A 25 9.53 -25.72 -0.43
N ARG A 26 10.38 -26.73 -0.26
CA ARG A 26 11.67 -26.87 -0.94
C ARG A 26 11.80 -28.26 -1.55
N ASN A 27 12.57 -28.36 -2.63
CA ASN A 27 12.95 -29.65 -3.20
C ASN A 27 14.11 -30.27 -2.39
N PRO A 28 14.13 -31.59 -2.19
CA PRO A 28 15.22 -32.27 -1.49
C PRO A 28 16.56 -32.02 -2.20
N GLY A 29 17.61 -31.66 -1.43
CA GLY A 29 18.96 -31.40 -1.94
C GLY A 29 19.36 -29.92 -2.10
N THR A 30 18.51 -28.98 -1.67
CA THR A 30 18.84 -27.54 -1.72
C THR A 30 19.37 -26.99 -0.40
N ILE A 31 20.51 -26.28 -0.43
CA ILE A 31 21.11 -25.59 0.72
C ILE A 31 20.16 -24.47 1.19
N PRO A 32 19.90 -24.31 2.50
CA PRO A 32 18.95 -23.33 3.01
C PRO A 32 19.49 -21.90 2.88
N MET A 33 19.41 -21.30 1.70
CA MET A 33 19.71 -19.88 1.50
C MET A 33 18.46 -19.15 1.03
N VAL A 34 17.62 -18.75 1.99
CA VAL A 34 16.56 -17.76 1.71
C VAL A 34 17.24 -16.41 1.78
N LYS A 35 17.52 -15.80 0.62
CA LYS A 35 17.80 -14.36 0.59
C LYS A 35 16.50 -13.67 0.98
N HIS A 36 16.40 -13.20 2.22
CA HIS A 36 15.35 -12.30 2.67
C HIS A 36 15.56 -10.92 2.04
N GLY A 37 15.48 -10.84 0.71
CA GLY A 37 15.21 -9.59 0.01
C GLY A 37 13.72 -9.32 0.18
N GLY A 38 13.32 -8.89 1.38
CA GLY A 38 11.93 -8.61 1.70
C GLY A 38 11.40 -7.54 0.75
N ALA A 39 10.68 -7.96 -0.29
CA ALA A 39 9.98 -7.02 -1.15
C ALA A 39 8.86 -6.37 -0.32
N SER A 40 8.72 -5.06 -0.39
CA SER A 40 7.59 -4.35 0.19
C SER A 40 6.88 -3.54 -0.90
N ILE A 41 5.57 -3.43 -0.78
CA ILE A 41 4.77 -2.55 -1.62
C ILE A 41 4.32 -1.37 -0.77
N ARG A 42 4.50 -0.15 -1.29
CA ARG A 42 3.95 1.06 -0.67
C ARG A 42 2.70 1.47 -1.42
N LEU A 43 1.66 1.82 -0.67
CA LEU A 43 0.35 2.19 -1.18
C LEU A 43 -0.08 3.53 -0.57
N TRP A 44 -0.75 4.34 -1.37
CA TRP A 44 -1.59 5.45 -0.91
C TRP A 44 -3.04 5.04 -1.04
N GLY A 45 -3.89 5.40 -0.09
CA GLY A 45 -5.32 5.24 -0.22
C GLY A 45 -6.09 6.28 0.56
N CYS A 46 -7.38 6.40 0.25
CA CYS A 46 -8.28 7.25 1.01
C CYS A 46 -9.60 6.54 1.31
N PHE A 47 -10.32 6.98 2.35
CA PHE A 47 -11.60 6.41 2.75
C PHE A 47 -12.48 7.45 3.46
N SER A 48 -13.78 7.23 3.42
CA SER A 48 -14.78 8.01 4.14
C SER A 48 -15.69 7.06 4.94
N ALA A 49 -16.68 7.61 5.63
CA ALA A 49 -17.72 6.81 6.28
C ALA A 49 -18.54 5.97 5.27
N ALA A 50 -18.58 6.38 3.99
CA ALA A 50 -19.30 5.68 2.94
C ALA A 50 -18.52 4.47 2.36
N GLY A 51 -17.19 4.45 2.50
CA GLY A 51 -16.38 3.34 2.03
C GLY A 51 -14.93 3.71 1.70
N SER A 52 -14.27 2.82 0.98
CA SER A 52 -12.90 3.00 0.49
C SER A 52 -12.88 3.72 -0.85
N GLY A 53 -12.06 4.77 -0.96
CA GLY A 53 -11.74 5.42 -2.22
C GLY A 53 -10.61 4.70 -2.96
N ARG A 54 -9.91 5.42 -3.83
CA ARG A 54 -8.85 4.83 -4.65
C ARG A 54 -7.67 4.35 -3.82
N LEU A 55 -7.05 3.29 -4.32
CA LEU A 55 -5.81 2.73 -3.79
C LEU A 55 -4.75 2.76 -4.90
N VAL A 56 -3.65 3.48 -4.64
CA VAL A 56 -2.60 3.76 -5.63
C VAL A 56 -1.29 3.13 -5.19
N ARG A 57 -0.65 2.37 -6.09
CA ARG A 57 0.68 1.80 -5.85
C ARG A 57 1.76 2.87 -6.03
N ILE A 58 2.63 2.99 -5.03
CA ILE A 58 3.79 3.88 -5.06
C ILE A 58 5.04 3.07 -5.43
N GLU A 59 5.55 3.24 -6.65
CA GLU A 59 6.66 2.44 -7.17
C GLU A 59 8.05 2.91 -6.73
N ARG A 60 8.21 4.21 -6.42
CA ARG A 60 9.51 4.81 -6.05
C ARG A 60 9.45 5.36 -4.63
N LYS A 61 10.61 5.65 -4.04
CA LYS A 61 10.69 6.38 -2.77
C LYS A 61 9.87 7.66 -2.88
N MET A 62 8.87 7.78 -2.01
CA MET A 62 7.97 8.94 -2.00
C MET A 62 8.73 10.19 -1.59
N ASN A 63 8.45 11.28 -2.31
CA ASN A 63 8.88 12.63 -1.97
C ASN A 63 7.64 13.55 -1.99
N GLY A 64 7.79 14.77 -1.49
CA GLY A 64 6.65 15.70 -1.38
C GLY A 64 6.00 16.04 -2.73
N ALA A 65 6.79 16.12 -3.81
CA ALA A 65 6.26 16.38 -5.16
C ALA A 65 5.37 15.24 -5.66
N LYS A 66 5.83 13.99 -5.51
CA LYS A 66 5.09 12.79 -5.92
C LYS A 66 3.85 12.56 -5.06
N TYR A 67 3.91 12.90 -3.78
CA TYR A 67 2.72 12.88 -2.93
C TYR A 67 1.65 13.85 -3.45
N ARG A 68 2.06 15.06 -3.83
CA ARG A 68 1.16 16.09 -4.35
C ARG A 68 0.54 15.69 -5.68
N GLU A 69 1.33 15.09 -6.58
CA GLU A 69 0.85 14.49 -7.84
C GLU A 69 -0.24 13.44 -7.59
N ILE A 70 -0.01 12.51 -6.66
CA ILE A 70 -1.01 11.48 -6.30
C ILE A 70 -2.29 12.11 -5.77
N LEU A 71 -2.19 13.13 -4.91
CA LEU A 71 -3.36 13.84 -4.39
C LEU A 71 -4.12 14.55 -5.52
N ASP A 72 -3.43 15.31 -6.37
CA ASP A 72 -4.07 16.07 -7.45
C ASP A 72 -4.80 15.14 -8.44
N GLU A 73 -4.21 13.97 -8.73
CA GLU A 73 -4.79 12.99 -9.67
C GLU A 73 -5.95 12.17 -9.07
N ASN A 74 -5.92 11.86 -7.76
CA ASN A 74 -6.81 10.84 -7.20
C ASN A 74 -7.78 11.35 -6.13
N LEU A 75 -7.47 12.45 -5.44
CA LEU A 75 -8.23 12.88 -4.26
C LEU A 75 -9.65 13.33 -4.63
N LEU A 76 -9.78 14.21 -5.63
CA LEU A 76 -11.08 14.76 -6.02
C LEU A 76 -11.99 13.66 -6.57
N GLN A 77 -11.45 12.81 -7.43
CA GLN A 77 -12.19 11.72 -8.04
C GLN A 77 -12.63 10.69 -6.99
N SER A 78 -11.77 10.37 -6.02
CA SER A 78 -12.14 9.50 -4.90
C SER A 78 -13.22 10.14 -4.01
N ALA A 79 -13.20 11.46 -3.84
CA ALA A 79 -14.23 12.18 -3.07
C ALA A 79 -15.59 12.23 -3.79
N GLN A 80 -15.62 12.10 -5.12
CA GLN A 80 -16.86 12.02 -5.90
C GLN A 80 -17.43 10.60 -5.94
N GLU A 81 -16.56 9.59 -5.86
CA GLU A 81 -16.93 8.17 -5.85
C GLU A 81 -17.40 7.69 -4.45
N LEU A 82 -17.27 8.54 -3.41
CA LEU A 82 -17.59 8.26 -1.99
C LEU A 82 -18.69 9.16 -1.43
#